data_AF-A0A7S2UT80-F1
#
_entry.id   AF-A0A7S2UT80-F1
#
_cell.length_a   1.000
_cell.length_b   1.000
_cell.length_c   1.000
_cell.angle_alpha   90.00
_cell.angle_beta   90.00
_cell.angle_gamma   90.00
#
_symmetry.space_group_name_H-M   'P 1'
#
loop_
_entity.id
_entity.type
_entity.pdbx_description
1 polymer ?
#
loop_
_entity_poly.entity_id
_entity_poly.type
_entity_poly.pdbx_seq_one_letter_code
_entity_poly.pdbx_strand_id
1 'polypeptide(L)'
;SNELDNPDVKYKYGFLFEGYKTEYYYWECVVMVRKTIIAFITVFISPRSDYSTGITAFGFTFIFLVIQLVVNPYETPDLNNAEALGLGAACYTLLFGVFLWNAEISPSSAIIFNLLVWVMNGWFFGYMILIGWPDALDKYIEYRDMARDMMFYMNRWYHKKIRGKPLPIPLDIVLEGQFSDQLCLFCEEDEIIQKKNTMKQKRAIFCC
;
A
#
# COMPACT_ATOMS: atom_id res chain seq x y z
N SER A 1 -4.07 17.95 32.98
CA SER A 1 -2.99 18.08 31.97
C SER A 1 -1.95 17.01 32.29
N ASN A 2 -1.55 16.20 31.30
CA ASN A 2 -0.52 15.14 31.34
C ASN A 2 -1.03 13.68 31.24
N GLU A 3 -1.78 13.36 30.19
CA GLU A 3 -2.00 11.97 29.74
C GLU A 3 -1.26 11.63 28.42
N LEU A 4 -0.51 12.58 27.84
CA LEU A 4 0.16 12.43 26.55
C LEU A 4 1.56 11.79 26.61
N ASP A 5 2.07 11.52 27.82
CA ASP A 5 3.41 10.93 28.02
C ASP A 5 3.33 9.46 28.47
N ASN A 6 2.23 8.77 28.16
CA ASN A 6 2.13 7.34 28.41
C ASN A 6 2.95 6.59 27.32
N PRO A 7 4.04 5.89 27.68
CA PRO A 7 4.90 5.20 26.71
C PRO A 7 4.15 4.17 25.86
N ASP A 8 3.03 3.62 26.35
CA ASP A 8 2.18 2.69 25.62
C ASP A 8 1.49 3.34 24.40
N VAL A 9 1.13 4.63 24.49
CA VAL A 9 0.53 5.41 23.39
C VAL A 9 1.59 5.75 22.34
N LYS A 10 2.79 6.12 22.79
CA LYS A 10 3.92 6.44 21.90
C LYS A 10 4.40 5.22 21.09
N TYR A 11 4.35 4.02 21.67
CA TYR A 11 4.69 2.79 20.96
C TYR A 11 3.61 2.37 19.96
N LYS A 12 2.32 2.57 20.30
CA LYS A 12 1.19 2.15 19.45
C LYS A 12 0.89 3.10 18.30
N TYR A 13 1.19 4.39 18.48
CA TYR A 13 0.98 5.44 17.47
C TYR A 13 2.28 6.02 16.91
N GLY A 14 3.46 5.57 17.38
CA GLY A 14 4.77 6.05 16.91
C GLY A 14 4.94 5.95 15.40
N PHE A 15 4.38 4.91 14.78
CA PHE A 15 4.32 4.76 13.33
C PHE A 15 3.59 5.91 12.61
N LEU A 16 2.56 6.52 13.21
CA LEU A 16 1.81 7.63 12.61
C LEU A 16 2.56 8.97 12.70
N PHE A 17 3.55 9.08 13.59
CA PHE A 17 4.26 10.33 13.88
C PHE A 17 5.68 10.37 13.30
N GLU A 18 6.19 9.23 12.85
CA GLU A 18 7.55 9.09 12.35
C GLU A 18 7.69 9.79 10.98
N GLY A 19 8.39 10.93 10.96
CA GLY A 19 8.65 11.73 9.76
C GLY A 19 7.87 13.04 9.64
N TYR A 20 6.99 13.36 10.61
CA TYR A 20 6.29 14.64 10.70
C TYR A 20 6.95 15.57 11.72
N LYS A 21 6.94 16.88 11.44
CA LYS A 21 7.38 17.88 12.42
C LYS A 21 6.51 17.77 13.67
N THR A 22 7.10 17.97 14.84
CA THR A 22 6.41 17.88 16.14
C THR A 22 5.16 18.76 16.24
N GLU A 23 5.13 19.89 15.54
CA GLU A 23 3.97 20.80 15.47
C GLU A 23 2.80 20.26 14.62
N TYR A 24 3.07 19.32 13.70
CA TYR A 24 2.13 18.81 12.70
C TYR A 24 1.89 17.29 12.82
N TYR A 25 1.99 16.72 14.02
CA TYR A 25 1.81 15.28 14.26
C TYR A 25 0.43 14.73 13.82
N TYR A 26 -0.59 15.59 13.74
CA TYR A 26 -1.95 15.22 13.32
C TYR A 26 -2.13 15.21 11.79
N TRP A 27 -1.09 15.52 11.02
CA TRP A 27 -1.20 15.69 9.56
C TRP A 27 -1.60 14.41 8.84
N GLU A 28 -1.16 13.24 9.31
CA GLU A 28 -1.59 11.97 8.73
C GLU A 28 -3.12 11.80 8.80
N CYS A 29 -3.76 12.27 9.89
CA CYS A 29 -5.22 12.28 10.00
C CYS A 29 -5.85 13.22 8.96
N VAL A 30 -5.25 14.37 8.69
CA VAL A 30 -5.70 15.32 7.66
C VAL A 30 -5.64 14.67 6.26
N VAL A 31 -4.55 13.97 5.96
CA VAL A 31 -4.38 13.21 4.70
C VAL A 31 -5.45 12.12 4.56
N MET A 32 -5.76 11.39 5.63
CA MET A 32 -6.80 10.36 5.61
C MET A 32 -8.18 10.97 5.37
N VAL A 33 -8.55 12.03 6.10
CA VAL A 33 -9.82 12.74 5.91
C VAL A 33 -9.97 13.26 4.49
N ARG A 34 -8.90 13.82 3.90
CA ARG A 34 -8.87 14.25 2.50
C ARG A 34 -9.23 13.10 1.55
N LYS A 35 -8.58 11.94 1.70
CA LYS A 35 -8.84 10.74 0.87
C LYS A 35 -10.30 10.29 1.01
N THR A 36 -10.84 10.31 2.22
CA THR A 36 -12.24 9.94 2.48
C THR A 36 -13.21 10.93 1.82
N ILE A 37 -12.95 12.24 1.90
CA ILE A 37 -13.81 13.25 1.26
C ILE A 37 -13.80 13.12 -0.26
N ILE A 38 -12.63 12.88 -0.88
CA ILE A 38 -12.54 12.64 -2.32
C ILE A 38 -13.36 11.39 -2.70
N ALA A 39 -13.25 10.30 -1.94
CA ALA A 39 -14.06 9.11 -2.17
C ALA A 39 -15.57 9.40 -2.06
N PHE A 40 -15.98 10.20 -1.07
CA PHE A 40 -17.37 10.63 -0.93
C PHE A 40 -17.85 11.48 -2.11
N ILE A 41 -17.05 12.46 -2.57
CA ILE A 41 -17.33 13.26 -3.76
C ILE A 41 -17.58 12.35 -4.96
N THR A 42 -16.70 11.38 -5.19
CA THR A 42 -16.83 10.43 -6.31
C THR A 42 -18.11 9.61 -6.22
N VAL A 43 -18.41 9.03 -5.05
CA VAL A 43 -19.59 8.15 -4.89
C VAL A 43 -20.91 8.91 -5.00
N PHE A 44 -21.00 10.12 -4.43
CA PHE A 44 -22.27 10.87 -4.35
C PHE A 44 -22.53 11.79 -5.55
N ILE A 45 -21.49 12.26 -6.24
CA ILE A 45 -21.61 13.23 -7.34
C ILE A 45 -21.51 12.54 -8.71
N SER A 46 -20.72 11.47 -8.86
CA SER A 46 -20.57 10.77 -10.15
C SER A 46 -21.90 10.33 -10.76
N PRO A 47 -22.90 9.82 -10.00
CA PRO A 47 -24.19 9.44 -10.59
C PRO A 47 -24.97 10.60 -11.23
N ARG A 48 -24.65 11.86 -10.92
CA ARG A 48 -25.31 13.04 -11.51
C ARG A 48 -24.58 13.56 -12.74
N SER A 49 -23.26 13.65 -12.67
CA SER A 49 -22.43 14.19 -13.76
C SER A 49 -20.95 13.92 -13.48
N ASP A 50 -20.28 13.28 -14.42
CA ASP A 50 -18.83 13.04 -14.34
C ASP A 50 -18.04 14.35 -14.45
N TYR A 51 -18.51 15.30 -15.25
CA TYR A 51 -17.91 16.65 -15.36
C TYR A 51 -17.95 17.40 -14.02
N SER A 52 -19.12 17.44 -13.37
CA SER A 52 -19.27 18.10 -12.06
C SER A 52 -18.40 17.42 -10.99
N THR A 53 -18.28 16.10 -11.04
CA THR A 53 -17.46 15.32 -10.10
C THR A 53 -15.99 15.65 -10.26
N GLY A 54 -15.49 15.64 -11.51
CA GLY A 54 -14.09 15.92 -11.81
C GLY A 54 -13.68 17.34 -11.42
N ILE A 55 -14.51 18.35 -11.69
CA ILE A 55 -14.21 19.74 -11.28
C ILE A 55 -14.24 19.91 -9.76
N THR A 56 -15.20 19.28 -9.08
CA THR A 56 -15.30 19.36 -7.61
C THR A 56 -14.09 18.67 -6.96
N ALA A 57 -13.72 17.48 -7.44
CA ALA A 57 -12.54 16.75 -6.97
C ALA A 57 -11.25 17.52 -7.27
N PHE A 58 -11.13 18.14 -8.44
CA PHE A 58 -10.01 18.99 -8.81
C PHE A 58 -9.88 20.19 -7.85
N GLY A 59 -10.96 20.95 -7.66
CA GLY A 59 -10.94 22.12 -6.77
C GLY A 59 -10.56 21.76 -5.33
N PHE A 60 -11.13 20.66 -4.81
CA PHE A 60 -10.79 20.16 -3.48
C PHE A 60 -9.31 19.74 -3.39
N THR A 61 -8.82 18.96 -4.35
CA THR A 61 -7.42 18.52 -4.39
C THR A 61 -6.46 19.71 -4.51
N PHE A 62 -6.82 20.73 -5.30
CA PHE A 62 -6.03 21.95 -5.45
C PHE A 62 -5.93 22.76 -4.16
N ILE A 63 -7.02 22.88 -3.39
CA ILE A 63 -6.99 23.53 -2.07
C ILE A 63 -5.99 22.79 -1.15
N PHE A 64 -6.03 21.46 -1.13
CA PHE A 64 -5.10 20.67 -0.34
C PHE A 64 -3.65 20.75 -0.83
N LEU A 65 -3.42 20.91 -2.14
CA LEU A 65 -2.10 21.20 -2.69
C LEU A 65 -1.55 22.52 -2.14
N VAL A 66 -2.35 23.58 -2.17
CA VAL A 66 -1.94 24.89 -1.62
C VAL A 66 -1.65 24.78 -0.12
N ILE A 67 -2.53 24.10 0.63
CA ILE A 67 -2.34 23.85 2.06
C ILE A 67 -1.03 23.07 2.32
N GLN A 68 -0.72 22.04 1.53
CA GLN A 68 0.51 21.25 1.63
C GLN A 68 1.75 22.12 1.39
N LEU A 69 1.72 22.98 0.36
CA LEU A 69 2.83 23.88 0.02
C LEU A 69 3.09 24.93 1.11
N VAL A 70 2.04 25.42 1.77
CA VAL A 70 2.14 26.43 2.83
C VAL A 70 2.55 25.80 4.17
N VAL A 71 1.93 24.69 4.56
CA VAL A 71 2.14 24.08 5.87
C VAL A 71 3.47 23.34 5.94
N ASN A 72 3.85 22.62 4.87
CA ASN A 72 5.11 21.85 4.82
C ASN A 72 5.29 20.97 6.10
N PRO A 73 4.42 19.99 6.31
CA PRO A 73 4.28 19.26 7.59
C PRO A 73 5.39 18.22 7.84
N TYR A 74 6.04 17.71 6.80
CA TYR A 74 7.05 16.65 6.95
C TYR A 74 8.38 17.23 7.41
N GLU A 75 9.16 16.45 8.16
CA GLU A 75 10.50 16.87 8.61
C GLU A 75 11.49 16.93 7.44
N THR A 76 11.42 15.96 6.53
CA THR A 76 12.30 15.91 5.36
C THR A 76 11.72 16.73 4.21
N PRO A 77 12.51 17.62 3.57
CA PRO A 77 12.06 18.37 2.39
C PRO A 77 11.62 17.46 1.24
N ASP A 78 12.24 16.30 1.09
CA ASP A 78 11.93 15.35 0.02
C ASP A 78 10.52 14.75 0.17
N LEU A 79 10.06 14.42 1.38
CA LEU A 79 8.68 13.99 1.61
C LEU A 79 7.68 15.11 1.32
N ASN A 80 8.00 16.35 1.71
CA ASN A 80 7.13 17.49 1.41
C ASN A 80 6.99 17.70 -0.10
N ASN A 81 8.11 17.65 -0.82
CA ASN A 81 8.13 17.76 -2.27
C ASN A 81 7.40 16.60 -2.94
N ALA A 82 7.61 15.37 -2.46
CA ALA A 82 6.92 14.18 -2.96
C ALA A 82 5.40 14.29 -2.81
N GLU A 83 4.90 14.67 -1.63
CA GLU A 83 3.45 14.85 -1.40
C GLU A 83 2.88 16.00 -2.24
N ALA A 84 3.60 17.13 -2.33
CA ALA A 84 3.18 18.26 -3.16
C ALA A 84 3.16 17.90 -4.66
N LEU A 85 4.19 17.22 -5.16
CA LEU A 85 4.23 16.74 -6.54
C LEU A 85 3.14 15.70 -6.82
N GLY A 86 2.84 14.82 -5.87
CA GLY A 86 1.75 13.86 -5.98
C GLY A 86 0.38 14.53 -6.06
N LEU A 87 0.14 15.52 -5.21
CA LEU A 87 -1.08 16.36 -5.28
C LEU A 87 -1.15 17.16 -6.58
N GLY A 88 -0.02 17.67 -7.08
CA GLY A 88 0.09 18.35 -8.36
C GLY A 88 -0.23 17.43 -9.55
N ALA A 89 0.33 16.21 -9.57
CA ALA A 89 0.04 15.19 -10.57
C ALA A 89 -1.43 14.75 -10.54
N ALA A 90 -2.03 14.65 -9.34
CA ALA A 90 -3.45 14.39 -9.19
C ALA A 90 -4.31 15.54 -9.75
N CYS A 91 -3.97 16.80 -9.45
CA CYS A 91 -4.64 17.97 -10.02
C CYS A 91 -4.56 17.97 -11.56
N TYR A 92 -3.38 17.70 -12.10
CA TYR A 92 -3.15 17.58 -13.54
C TYR A 92 -4.06 16.50 -14.15
N THR A 93 -4.05 15.30 -13.58
CA THR A 93 -4.85 14.16 -14.06
C THR A 93 -6.35 14.45 -14.00
N LEU A 94 -6.84 15.04 -12.91
CA LEU A 94 -8.25 15.41 -12.76
C LEU A 94 -8.65 16.48 -13.78
N LEU A 95 -7.81 17.49 -14.02
CA LEU A 95 -8.07 18.55 -14.98
C LEU A 95 -8.21 17.99 -16.41
N PHE A 96 -7.23 17.21 -16.87
CA PHE A 96 -7.29 16.59 -18.20
C PHE A 96 -8.38 15.52 -18.31
N GLY A 97 -8.67 14.81 -17.22
CA GLY A 97 -9.80 13.87 -17.15
C GLY A 97 -11.16 14.55 -17.36
N VAL A 98 -11.36 15.75 -16.81
CA VAL A 98 -12.57 16.57 -17.07
C VAL A 98 -12.65 16.97 -18.54
N PHE A 99 -11.53 17.39 -19.14
CA PHE A 99 -11.51 17.73 -20.57
C PHE A 99 -11.90 16.55 -21.43
N LEU A 100 -11.33 15.37 -21.20
CA LEU A 100 -11.61 14.14 -21.95
C LEU A 100 -13.06 13.69 -21.92
N TRP A 101 -13.84 14.10 -20.91
CA TRP A 101 -15.28 13.84 -20.83
C TRP A 101 -16.12 14.75 -21.74
N ASN A 102 -15.58 15.81 -22.31
CA ASN A 102 -16.33 16.66 -23.24
C ASN A 102 -16.46 15.99 -24.60
N ALA A 103 -17.70 15.71 -25.01
CA ALA A 103 -18.04 15.03 -26.26
C ALA A 103 -17.64 15.79 -27.54
N GLU A 104 -17.21 17.05 -27.43
CA GLU A 104 -16.80 17.89 -28.55
C GLU A 104 -15.31 17.77 -28.90
N ILE A 105 -14.55 16.98 -28.15
CA ILE A 105 -13.13 16.79 -28.40
C ILE A 105 -12.91 15.86 -29.61
N SER A 106 -12.14 16.33 -30.59
CA SER A 106 -11.70 15.52 -31.72
C SER A 106 -10.94 14.26 -31.25
N PRO A 107 -11.09 13.10 -31.91
CA PRO A 107 -10.39 11.88 -31.53
C PRO A 107 -8.86 12.06 -31.40
N SER A 108 -8.26 12.87 -32.26
CA SER A 108 -6.83 13.15 -32.24
C SER A 108 -6.40 13.90 -30.97
N SER A 109 -7.17 14.88 -30.51
CA SER A 109 -6.85 15.62 -29.28
C SER A 109 -7.10 14.77 -28.02
N ALA A 110 -8.11 13.90 -28.03
CA ALA A 110 -8.32 12.95 -26.94
C ALA A 110 -7.13 12.00 -26.74
N ILE A 111 -6.53 11.51 -27.82
CA ILE A 111 -5.32 10.66 -27.75
C ILE A 111 -4.15 11.44 -27.14
N ILE A 112 -3.94 12.69 -27.58
CA ILE A 112 -2.86 13.54 -27.07
C ILE A 112 -3.03 13.79 -25.57
N PHE A 113 -4.22 14.17 -25.11
CA PHE A 113 -4.46 14.41 -23.68
C PHE A 113 -4.28 13.14 -22.84
N ASN A 114 -4.71 11.98 -23.32
CA ASN A 114 -4.43 10.72 -22.64
C ASN A 114 -2.92 10.49 -22.52
N LEU A 115 -2.16 10.56 -23.63
CA LEU A 115 -0.71 10.36 -23.60
C LEU A 115 0.00 11.30 -22.61
N LEU A 116 -0.43 12.56 -22.56
CA LEU A 116 0.09 13.54 -21.61
C LEU A 116 -0.16 13.14 -20.14
N VAL A 117 -1.36 12.63 -19.82
CA VAL A 117 -1.68 12.09 -18.49
C VAL A 117 -0.79 10.90 -18.15
N TRP A 118 -0.62 9.95 -19.07
CA TRP A 118 0.25 8.79 -18.85
C TRP A 118 1.71 9.19 -18.62
N VAL A 119 2.24 10.13 -19.42
CA VAL A 119 3.61 10.63 -19.27
C VAL A 119 3.81 11.34 -17.95
N MET A 120 2.89 12.23 -17.55
CA MET A 120 2.99 12.96 -16.28
C MET A 120 2.94 12.02 -15.07
N ASN A 121 1.99 11.09 -15.04
CA ASN A 121 1.90 10.12 -13.94
C ASN A 121 3.10 9.16 -13.93
N GLY A 122 3.54 8.69 -15.11
CA GLY A 122 4.73 7.84 -15.24
C GLY A 122 5.99 8.55 -14.74
N TRP A 123 6.16 9.83 -15.07
CA TRP A 123 7.24 10.65 -14.53
C TRP A 123 7.17 10.79 -13.01
N PHE A 124 5.98 11.06 -12.45
CA PHE A 124 5.79 11.14 -10.99
C PHE A 124 6.12 9.82 -10.29
N PHE A 125 5.62 8.68 -10.78
CA PHE A 125 5.95 7.37 -10.21
C PHE A 125 7.44 7.03 -10.35
N GLY A 126 8.07 7.40 -11.47
CA GLY A 126 9.51 7.27 -11.66
C GLY A 126 10.29 8.08 -10.63
N TYR A 127 9.91 9.34 -10.40
CA TYR A 127 10.48 10.19 -9.36
C TYR A 127 10.33 9.57 -7.96
N MET A 128 9.14 9.08 -7.61
CA MET A 128 8.87 8.41 -6.33
C MET A 128 9.73 7.16 -6.13
N ILE A 129 9.92 6.36 -7.17
CA ILE A 129 10.79 5.17 -7.10
C ILE A 129 12.25 5.59 -6.92
N LEU A 130 12.73 6.56 -7.68
CA LEU A 130 14.13 6.99 -7.61
C LEU A 130 14.52 7.57 -6.24
N ILE A 131 13.63 8.34 -5.61
CA ILE A 131 13.88 8.93 -4.28
C ILE A 131 13.53 7.96 -3.16
N GLY A 132 12.42 7.23 -3.26
CA GLY A 132 11.95 6.36 -2.18
C GLY A 132 12.66 5.01 -2.08
N TRP A 133 13.24 4.50 -3.19
CA TRP A 133 13.88 3.18 -3.20
C TRP A 133 15.10 3.06 -2.29
N PRO A 134 16.05 4.03 -2.27
CA PRO A 134 17.18 3.98 -1.34
C PRO A 134 16.75 3.94 0.12
N ASP A 135 15.87 4.86 0.53
CA ASP A 135 15.39 4.96 1.92
C ASP A 135 14.60 3.72 2.35
N ALA A 136 13.79 3.16 1.44
CA ALA A 136 13.04 1.93 1.69
C ALA A 136 13.98 0.71 1.83
N LEU A 137 15.04 0.66 1.03
CA LEU A 137 16.03 -0.42 1.08
C LEU A 137 16.83 -0.38 2.37
N ASP A 138 17.24 0.81 2.82
CA ASP A 138 17.99 1.00 4.05
C ASP A 138 17.17 0.58 5.27
N LYS A 139 15.90 1.02 5.36
CA LYS A 139 14.97 0.57 6.41
C LYS A 139 14.73 -0.94 6.36
N TYR A 140 14.59 -1.53 5.17
CA TYR A 140 14.40 -2.97 5.03
C TYR A 140 15.62 -3.77 5.49
N ILE A 141 16.83 -3.31 5.15
CA ILE A 141 18.10 -3.91 5.59
C ILE A 141 18.22 -3.85 7.11
N GLU A 142 17.92 -2.70 7.72
CA GLU A 142 17.95 -2.52 9.17
C GLU A 142 16.97 -3.46 9.88
N TYR A 143 15.72 -3.55 9.39
CA TYR A 143 14.70 -4.43 9.96
C TYR A 143 15.10 -5.91 9.84
N ARG A 144 15.69 -6.30 8.71
CA ARG A 144 16.24 -7.65 8.49
C ARG A 144 17.37 -7.96 9.45
N ASP A 145 18.26 -7.02 9.70
CA ASP A 145 19.41 -7.22 10.57
C ASP A 145 18.97 -7.28 12.05
N MET A 146 18.01 -6.45 12.48
CA MET A 146 17.37 -6.59 13.80
C MET A 146 16.70 -7.95 13.99
N ALA A 147 15.95 -8.42 13.00
CA ALA A 147 15.31 -9.74 13.05
C ALA A 147 16.36 -10.87 13.14
N ARG A 148 17.48 -10.74 12.42
CA ARG A 148 18.61 -11.67 12.49
C ARG A 148 19.22 -11.71 13.89
N ASP A 149 19.49 -10.56 14.49
CA ASP A 149 20.05 -10.46 15.83
C ASP A 149 19.09 -11.03 16.88
N MET A 150 17.79 -10.74 16.75
CA MET A 150 16.77 -11.29 17.62
C MET A 150 16.71 -12.82 17.52
N MET A 151 16.81 -13.40 16.31
CA MET A 151 16.93 -14.84 16.14
C MET A 151 18.19 -15.40 16.82
N PHE A 152 19.33 -14.72 16.73
CA PHE A 152 20.54 -15.11 17.46
C PHE A 152 20.36 -15.04 18.98
N TYR A 153 19.73 -13.99 19.51
CA TYR A 153 19.43 -13.84 20.93
C TYR A 153 18.47 -14.92 21.41
N MET A 154 17.41 -15.19 20.66
CA MET A 154 16.46 -16.25 20.95
C MET A 154 17.13 -17.62 20.93
N ASN A 155 17.95 -17.92 19.93
CA ASN A 155 18.69 -19.17 19.84
C ASN A 155 19.70 -19.33 21.01
N ARG A 156 20.44 -18.27 21.33
CA ARG A 156 21.37 -18.25 22.48
C ARG A 156 20.63 -18.42 23.81
N TRP A 157 19.51 -17.72 23.98
CA TRP A 157 18.65 -17.84 25.17
C TRP A 157 18.09 -19.25 25.28
N TYR A 158 17.58 -19.80 24.18
CA TYR A 158 17.04 -21.14 24.09
C TYR A 158 18.06 -22.20 24.53
N HIS A 159 19.26 -22.17 23.96
CA HIS A 159 20.34 -23.07 24.37
C HIS A 159 20.79 -22.87 25.83
N LYS A 160 20.73 -21.64 26.35
CA LYS A 160 21.10 -21.34 27.75
C LYS A 160 20.03 -21.80 28.76
N LYS A 161 18.75 -21.81 28.36
CA LYS A 161 17.61 -22.07 29.25
C LYS A 161 17.07 -23.51 29.17
N ILE A 162 17.25 -24.20 28.04
CA ILE A 162 16.66 -25.53 27.76
C ILE A 162 17.70 -26.67 27.71
N ARG A 163 19.01 -26.39 27.89
CA ARG A 163 20.01 -27.45 28.13
C ARG A 163 19.57 -28.37 29.27
N GLY A 164 19.11 -29.58 28.93
CA GLY A 164 18.68 -30.62 29.87
C GLY A 164 17.20 -31.03 29.82
N LYS A 165 16.35 -30.43 28.98
CA LYS A 165 14.99 -30.93 28.73
C LYS A 165 14.85 -31.36 27.27
N PRO A 166 14.25 -32.53 26.97
CA PRO A 166 14.07 -32.96 25.59
C PRO A 166 13.17 -31.96 24.85
N LEU A 167 13.52 -31.64 23.60
CA LEU A 167 12.70 -30.81 22.74
C LEU A 167 11.33 -31.46 22.52
N PRO A 168 10.21 -30.73 22.62
CA PRO A 168 9.06 -31.04 21.80
C PRO A 168 9.38 -30.52 20.39
N ILE A 169 10.01 -31.39 19.59
CA ILE A 169 10.17 -31.28 18.13
C ILE A 169 11.26 -30.26 17.68
N PRO A 170 12.22 -30.68 16.82
CA PRO A 170 13.20 -29.79 16.16
C PRO A 170 12.56 -28.62 15.37
N LEU A 171 13.17 -27.43 15.44
CA LEU A 171 12.69 -26.18 14.77
C LEU A 171 12.77 -26.27 13.23
N ASP A 172 13.64 -27.13 12.74
CA ASP A 172 13.77 -27.58 11.36
C ASP A 172 12.46 -28.17 10.82
N ILE A 173 11.70 -28.88 11.67
CA ILE A 173 10.38 -29.45 11.32
C ILE A 173 9.28 -28.38 11.30
N VAL A 174 9.43 -27.25 11.99
CA VAL A 174 8.43 -26.17 11.95
C VAL A 174 8.55 -25.35 10.67
N LEU A 175 9.78 -25.11 10.18
CA LEU A 175 10.01 -24.44 8.91
C LEU A 175 9.69 -25.36 7.71
N GLU A 176 10.00 -26.66 7.79
CA GLU A 176 9.53 -27.64 6.79
C GLU A 176 8.01 -27.90 6.88
N GLY A 177 7.42 -27.81 8.07
CA GLY A 177 5.98 -28.02 8.29
C GLY A 177 5.11 -26.95 7.64
N GLN A 178 5.48 -25.67 7.72
CA GLN A 178 4.74 -24.61 7.01
C GLN A 178 4.90 -24.69 5.48
N PHE A 179 6.03 -25.17 4.98
CA PHE A 179 6.24 -25.36 3.54
C PHE A 179 5.52 -26.63 3.03
N SER A 180 5.46 -27.69 3.85
CA SER A 180 4.75 -28.93 3.53
C SER A 180 3.23 -28.76 3.54
N ASP A 181 2.66 -27.93 4.42
CA ASP A 181 1.20 -27.71 4.45
C ASP A 181 0.70 -26.95 3.20
N GLN A 182 1.51 -26.04 2.65
CA GLN A 182 1.21 -25.40 1.36
C GLN A 182 1.41 -26.35 0.16
N LEU A 183 2.39 -27.26 0.22
CA LEU A 183 2.58 -28.27 -0.83
C LEU A 183 1.51 -29.38 -0.78
N CYS A 184 1.03 -29.75 0.41
CA CYS A 184 -0.05 -30.73 0.60
C CYS A 184 -1.40 -30.20 0.09
N LEU A 185 -1.71 -28.91 0.32
CA LEU A 185 -2.90 -28.28 -0.27
C LEU A 185 -2.84 -28.25 -1.81
N PHE A 186 -1.66 -28.05 -2.40
CA PHE A 186 -1.47 -28.12 -3.85
C PHE A 186 -1.57 -29.55 -4.40
N CYS A 187 -1.01 -30.55 -3.70
CA CYS A 187 -1.11 -31.96 -4.11
C CYS A 187 -2.52 -32.56 -3.91
N GLU A 188 -3.28 -32.12 -2.91
CA GLU A 188 -4.62 -32.63 -2.63
C GLU A 188 -5.68 -32.07 -3.60
N GLU A 189 -5.51 -30.85 -4.10
CA GLU A 189 -6.34 -30.33 -5.21
C GLU A 189 -6.10 -31.10 -6.52
N ASP A 190 -4.85 -31.44 -6.85
CA ASP A 190 -4.53 -32.20 -8.07
C ASP A 190 -5.04 -33.65 -8.03
N GLU A 191 -5.03 -34.31 -6.85
CA GLU A 191 -5.59 -35.65 -6.70
C GLU A 191 -7.13 -35.68 -6.79
N ILE A 192 -7.81 -34.64 -6.28
CA ILE A 192 -9.27 -34.51 -6.37
C ILE A 192 -9.72 -34.22 -7.81
N ILE A 193 -8.96 -33.44 -8.58
CA ILE A 193 -9.24 -33.18 -10.00
C ILE A 193 -8.99 -34.43 -10.86
N GLN A 194 -7.93 -35.20 -10.58
CA GLN A 194 -7.68 -36.49 -11.26
C GLN A 194 -8.74 -37.55 -10.91
N LYS A 195 -9.15 -37.69 -9.63
CA LYS A 195 -10.21 -38.63 -9.21
C LYS A 195 -11.59 -38.25 -9.74
N LYS A 196 -11.91 -36.94 -9.86
CA LYS A 196 -13.18 -36.50 -10.47
C LYS A 196 -13.24 -36.81 -11.98
N ASN A 197 -12.12 -36.72 -12.70
CA ASN A 197 -12.09 -37.05 -14.13
C ASN A 197 -12.12 -38.57 -14.39
N THR A 198 -11.47 -39.40 -13.56
CA THR A 198 -11.58 -40.86 -13.68
C THR A 198 -12.94 -41.41 -13.23
N MET A 199 -13.62 -40.76 -12.27
CA MET A 199 -15.00 -41.12 -11.87
C MET A 199 -16.06 -40.74 -12.92
N LYS A 200 -15.88 -39.64 -13.67
CA LYS A 200 -16.74 -39.31 -14.81
C LYS A 200 -16.57 -40.31 -15.97
N GLN A 201 -15.35 -40.80 -16.21
CA GLN A 201 -15.09 -41.74 -17.30
C GLN A 201 -15.52 -43.18 -16.97
N LYS A 202 -15.49 -43.60 -15.70
CA LYS A 202 -15.99 -44.92 -15.26
C LYS A 202 -17.51 -45.04 -15.16
N ARG A 203 -18.27 -43.94 -15.12
CA ARG A 203 -19.75 -43.97 -15.16
C ARG A 203 -20.33 -44.07 -16.58
N ALA A 204 -19.53 -43.92 -17.63
CA ALA A 204 -19.99 -44.06 -19.02
C ALA A 204 -19.87 -45.49 -19.58
N ILE A 205 -19.30 -46.45 -18.84
CA ILE A 205 -19.08 -47.84 -19.32
C ILE A 205 -20.02 -48.85 -18.61
N PHE A 206 -21.00 -48.37 -17.82
CA PHE A 206 -21.96 -49.25 -17.12
C PHE A 206 -23.45 -48.92 -17.37
N CYS A 207 -23.77 -48.30 -18.51
CA CYS A 207 -25.11 -48.30 -19.09
C CYS A 207 -24.99 -48.29 -20.61
N CYS A 208 -25.26 -49.45 -21.22
CA CYS A 208 -25.40 -49.75 -22.65
C CYS A 208 -24.19 -49.53 -23.58
#